data_AF-K6DQS1-F1
#
_entry.id   AF-K6DQS1-F1
#
_cell.length_a   1.000
_cell.length_b   1.000
_cell.length_c   1.000
_cell.angle_alpha   90.00
_cell.angle_beta   90.00
_cell.angle_gamma   90.00
#
_symmetry.space_group_name_H-M   'P 1'
#
loop_
_entity.id
_entity.type
_entity.pdbx_description
1 polymer ?
#
loop_
_entity_poly.entity_id
_entity_poly.type
_entity_poly.pdbx_seq_one_letter_code
_entity_poly.pdbx_strand_id
1 'polypeptide(L)'
;MKRWLKAIILIYLSLLFFGSFLAISILLTGFLEKSLPFIPQIKNFLYYFFSGAIGGSLRHLYMFCSHYMEDELQDYRKWIMYIFYPIFATGTAVMAVTLIHSGFLLIEFTDYGNTPYGAISIAFIVGFGFNRFLNLLNAISKNLFKSKNGNQNKSEIDN
;
A
#
# COMPACT_ATOMS: atom_id res chain seq x y z
N MET A 1 -6.37 -24.75 8.90
CA MET A 1 -5.12 -24.83 8.08
C MET A 1 -4.07 -25.77 8.66
N LYS A 2 -3.24 -26.40 7.82
CA LYS A 2 -2.09 -27.24 8.26
C LYS A 2 -1.04 -26.38 9.00
N ARG A 3 -0.39 -26.93 10.03
CA ARG A 3 0.63 -26.23 10.85
C ARG A 3 1.77 -25.64 10.01
N TRP A 4 2.26 -26.37 9.02
CA TRP A 4 3.34 -25.90 8.15
C TRP A 4 2.95 -24.66 7.32
N LEU A 5 1.70 -24.58 6.85
CA LEU A 5 1.21 -23.40 6.12
C LEU A 5 1.20 -22.14 7.01
N LYS A 6 0.81 -22.28 8.28
CA LYS A 6 0.87 -21.19 9.26
C LYS A 6 2.31 -20.68 9.43
N ALA A 7 3.27 -21.59 9.53
CA ALA A 7 4.69 -21.24 9.63
C ALA A 7 5.21 -20.52 8.38
N ILE A 8 4.84 -20.98 7.18
CA ILE A 8 5.22 -20.33 5.91
C ILE A 8 4.69 -18.88 5.88
N ILE A 9 3.41 -18.68 6.20
CA ILE A 9 2.79 -17.34 6.20
C ILE A 9 3.50 -16.42 7.18
N LEU A 10 3.78 -16.90 8.39
CA LEU A 10 4.46 -16.12 9.41
C LEU A 10 5.88 -15.72 8.99
N ILE A 11 6.65 -16.67 8.43
CA ILE A 11 8.00 -16.41 7.91
C ILE A 11 7.93 -15.39 6.77
N TYR A 12 7.01 -15.58 5.82
CA TYR A 12 6.81 -14.66 4.71
C TYR A 12 6.50 -13.23 5.16
N LEU A 13 5.52 -13.05 6.06
CA LEU A 13 5.12 -11.73 6.56
C LEU A 13 6.23 -11.08 7.38
N SER A 14 6.94 -11.86 8.20
CA SER A 14 8.06 -11.36 9.00
C SER A 14 9.22 -10.93 8.10
N LEU A 15 9.56 -11.74 7.09
CA LEU A 15 10.62 -11.43 6.13
C LEU A 15 10.27 -10.20 5.30
N LEU A 16 9.02 -10.04 4.87
CA LEU A 16 8.57 -8.81 4.20
C LEU A 16 8.70 -7.59 5.11
N PHE A 17 8.25 -7.70 6.36
CA PHE A 17 8.29 -6.58 7.31
C PHE A 17 9.73 -6.16 7.63
N PHE A 18 10.53 -7.08 8.19
CA PHE A 18 11.91 -6.79 8.58
C PHE A 18 12.81 -6.53 7.37
N GLY A 19 12.61 -7.28 6.28
CA GLY A 19 13.36 -7.09 5.04
C GLY A 19 13.12 -5.71 4.43
N SER A 20 11.90 -5.19 4.47
CA SER A 20 11.60 -3.84 3.98
C SER A 20 12.21 -2.75 4.88
N PHE A 21 12.17 -2.93 6.20
CA PHE A 21 12.89 -2.02 7.14
C PHE A 21 14.39 -1.96 6.86
N LEU A 22 15.00 -3.13 6.67
CA LEU A 22 16.42 -3.26 6.36
C LEU A 22 16.73 -2.65 4.99
N ALA A 23 15.89 -2.87 3.98
CA ALA A 23 16.04 -2.28 2.65
C ALA A 23 16.01 -0.74 2.69
N ILE A 24 15.09 -0.13 3.44
CA ILE A 24 15.09 1.34 3.63
C ILE A 24 16.37 1.81 4.31
N SER A 25 16.84 1.06 5.31
CA SER A 25 18.07 1.40 6.05
C SER A 25 19.30 1.35 5.12
N ILE A 26 19.40 0.33 4.28
CA ILE A 26 20.45 0.24 3.26
C ILE A 26 20.34 1.39 2.25
N LEU A 27 19.15 1.73 1.78
CA LEU A 27 18.92 2.85 0.85
C LEU A 27 19.33 4.19 1.45
N LEU A 28 19.08 4.40 2.74
CA LEU A 28 19.48 5.61 3.46
C LEU A 28 21.00 5.76 3.53
N THR A 29 21.73 4.66 3.73
CA THR A 29 23.21 4.69 3.79
C THR A 29 23.91 4.92 2.45
N GLY A 30 23.17 4.90 1.33
CA GLY A 30 23.74 5.03 -0.02
C GLY A 30 24.64 3.86 -0.44
N PHE A 31 24.67 2.77 0.32
CA PHE A 31 25.51 1.61 0.04
C PHE A 31 25.24 1.03 -1.37
N LEU A 32 23.96 0.93 -1.74
CA LEU A 32 23.54 0.40 -3.05
C LEU A 32 23.89 1.33 -4.23
N GLU A 33 24.00 2.64 -3.99
CA GLU A 33 24.31 3.60 -5.06
C GLU A 33 25.75 3.42 -5.58
N LYS A 34 26.66 2.91 -4.73
CA LYS A 34 28.05 2.62 -5.11
C LYS A 34 28.16 1.39 -6.02
N SER A 35 27.27 0.41 -5.89
CA SER A 35 27.31 -0.84 -6.65
C SER A 35 26.35 -0.85 -7.84
N LEU A 36 25.26 -0.08 -7.78
CA LEU A 36 24.19 -0.07 -8.78
C LEU A 36 23.85 1.37 -9.19
N PRO A 37 24.36 1.87 -10.33
CA PRO A 37 24.24 3.29 -10.71
C PRO A 37 22.83 3.73 -11.10
N PHE A 38 21.87 2.80 -11.27
CA PHE A 38 20.47 3.13 -11.54
C PHE A 38 19.65 3.41 -10.26
N ILE A 39 20.15 3.03 -9.08
CA ILE A 39 19.42 3.18 -7.81
C ILE A 39 19.02 4.63 -7.51
N PRO A 40 19.89 5.66 -7.73
CA PRO A 40 19.50 7.05 -7.50
C PRO A 40 18.26 7.48 -8.30
N GLN A 41 18.07 6.95 -9.52
CA GLN A 41 16.94 7.32 -10.39
C GLN A 41 15.60 6.77 -9.87
N ILE A 42 15.63 5.63 -9.18
CA ILE A 42 14.43 4.96 -8.63
C ILE A 42 14.35 5.04 -7.11
N LYS A 43 15.24 5.80 -6.45
CA LYS A 43 15.39 5.82 -4.99
C LYS A 43 14.09 6.19 -4.28
N ASN A 44 13.42 7.24 -4.75
CA ASN A 44 12.14 7.68 -4.18
C ASN A 44 11.05 6.62 -4.35
N PHE A 45 10.99 5.99 -5.52
CA PHE A 45 10.07 4.88 -5.77
C PHE A 45 10.32 3.71 -4.80
N LEU A 46 11.59 3.35 -4.59
CA LEU A 46 11.96 2.29 -3.64
C LEU A 46 11.56 2.64 -2.20
N TYR A 47 11.73 3.90 -1.79
CA TYR A 47 11.25 4.34 -0.48
C TYR A 47 9.75 4.16 -0.32
N TYR A 48 8.95 4.54 -1.31
CA TYR A 48 7.49 4.38 -1.24
C TYR A 48 7.10 2.90 -1.30
N PHE A 49 7.78 2.11 -2.13
CA PHE A 49 7.58 0.68 -2.24
C PHE A 49 7.83 -0.03 -0.91
N PHE A 50 9.02 0.13 -0.32
CA PHE A 50 9.34 -0.54 0.93
C PHE A 50 8.51 0.00 2.10
N SER A 51 8.18 1.30 2.12
CA SER A 51 7.30 1.86 3.15
C SER A 51 5.89 1.27 3.08
N GLY A 52 5.32 1.15 1.87
CA GLY A 52 4.06 0.47 1.63
C GLY A 52 4.08 -1.01 2.03
N ALA A 53 5.17 -1.71 1.72
CA ALA A 53 5.39 -3.10 2.12
C ALA A 53 5.45 -3.27 3.64
N ILE A 54 6.11 -2.35 4.36
CA ILE A 54 6.11 -2.31 5.83
C ILE A 54 4.68 -2.17 6.36
N GLY A 55 3.92 -1.19 5.87
CA GLY A 55 2.53 -0.98 6.32
C GLY A 55 1.64 -2.20 6.05
N GLY A 56 1.69 -2.74 4.83
CA GLY A 56 0.87 -3.87 4.41
C GLY A 56 1.19 -5.16 5.16
N SER A 57 2.49 -5.47 5.32
CA SER A 57 2.96 -6.62 6.07
C SER A 57 2.66 -6.50 7.56
N LEU A 58 2.84 -5.32 8.18
CA LEU A 58 2.50 -5.08 9.58
C LEU A 58 1.02 -5.34 9.86
N ARG A 59 0.13 -4.80 9.02
CA ARG A 59 -1.32 -4.99 9.15
C ARG A 59 -1.69 -6.48 9.07
N HIS A 60 -1.10 -7.22 8.14
CA HIS A 60 -1.38 -8.65 7.98
C HIS A 60 -0.71 -9.54 9.00
N LEU A 61 0.47 -9.15 9.51
CA LEU A 61 1.12 -9.83 10.61
C LEU A 61 0.28 -9.70 11.89
N TYR A 62 -0.20 -8.49 12.18
CA TYR A 62 -1.15 -8.25 13.27
C TYR A 62 -2.41 -9.11 13.12
N MET A 63 -3.04 -9.11 11.94
CA MET A 63 -4.22 -9.95 11.70
C MET A 63 -3.89 -11.43 11.85
N PHE A 64 -2.78 -11.90 11.31
CA PHE A 64 -2.37 -13.30 11.42
C PHE A 64 -2.24 -13.72 12.90
N CYS A 65 -1.57 -12.90 13.72
CA CYS A 65 -1.42 -13.16 15.16
C CYS A 65 -2.77 -13.16 15.89
N SER A 66 -3.66 -12.19 15.62
CA SER A 66 -5.00 -12.14 16.24
C SER A 66 -5.81 -13.40 15.92
N HIS A 67 -5.94 -13.74 14.62
CA HIS A 67 -6.67 -14.93 14.20
C HIS A 67 -6.00 -16.23 14.67
N TYR A 68 -4.68 -16.22 14.91
CA TYR A 68 -3.99 -17.36 15.51
C TYR A 68 -4.37 -17.53 16.98
N MET A 69 -4.44 -16.44 17.76
CA MET A 69 -4.81 -16.47 19.18
C MET A 69 -6.28 -16.83 19.39
N GLU A 70 -7.15 -16.43 18.47
CA GLU A 70 -8.60 -16.69 18.51
C GLU A 70 -9.01 -18.02 17.84
N ASP A 71 -8.04 -18.84 17.42
CA ASP A 71 -8.23 -20.12 16.71
C ASP A 71 -9.03 -20.03 15.39
N GLU A 72 -9.09 -18.84 14.79
CA GLU A 72 -9.85 -18.54 13.56
C GLU A 72 -9.10 -18.88 12.25
N LEU A 73 -7.85 -19.36 12.33
CA LEU A 73 -7.02 -19.77 11.17
C LEU A 73 -7.43 -21.13 10.57
N GLN A 74 -8.70 -21.52 10.66
CA GLN A 74 -9.18 -22.80 10.15
C GLN A 74 -9.52 -22.74 8.65
N ASP A 75 -10.05 -21.61 8.18
CA ASP A 75 -10.52 -21.43 6.82
C ASP A 75 -9.35 -21.30 5.81
N TYR A 76 -9.23 -22.30 4.92
CA TYR A 76 -8.21 -22.30 3.87
C TYR A 76 -8.48 -21.23 2.81
N ARG A 77 -9.71 -20.77 2.58
CA ARG A 77 -9.97 -19.80 1.50
C ARG A 77 -9.32 -18.45 1.78
N LYS A 78 -9.09 -18.14 3.07
CA LYS A 78 -8.50 -16.88 3.52
C LYS A 78 -6.96 -16.86 3.47
N TRP A 79 -6.29 -18.02 3.33
CA TRP A 79 -4.82 -18.07 3.43
C TRP A 79 -4.13 -17.22 2.35
N ILE A 80 -4.72 -17.19 1.15
CA ILE A 80 -4.17 -16.47 -0.01
C ILE A 80 -4.09 -14.96 0.22
N MET A 81 -5.01 -14.41 1.02
CA MET A 81 -5.00 -12.98 1.36
C MET A 81 -3.76 -12.60 2.19
N TYR A 82 -3.23 -13.50 3.03
CA TYR A 82 -1.99 -13.22 3.75
C TYR A 82 -0.76 -13.09 2.84
N ILE A 83 -0.83 -13.63 1.62
CA ILE A 83 0.23 -13.49 0.61
C ILE A 83 -0.04 -12.28 -0.29
N PHE A 84 -1.25 -12.18 -0.84
CA PHE A 84 -1.54 -11.16 -1.85
C PHE A 84 -1.82 -9.78 -1.27
N TYR A 85 -2.34 -9.69 -0.04
CA TYR A 85 -2.65 -8.38 0.51
C TYR A 85 -1.41 -7.50 0.69
N PRO A 86 -0.29 -7.95 1.29
CA PRO A 86 0.92 -7.12 1.35
C PRO A 86 1.39 -6.65 -0.04
N ILE A 87 1.26 -7.49 -1.07
CA ILE A 87 1.62 -7.16 -2.45
C ILE A 87 0.72 -6.04 -2.99
N PHE A 88 -0.60 -6.19 -2.87
CA PHE A 88 -1.55 -5.18 -3.33
C PHE A 88 -1.44 -3.88 -2.53
N ALA A 89 -1.25 -3.97 -1.22
CA ALA A 89 -1.02 -2.83 -0.34
C ALA A 89 0.23 -2.05 -0.76
N THR A 90 1.32 -2.76 -1.10
CA THR A 90 2.57 -2.16 -1.58
C THR A 90 2.37 -1.39 -2.89
N GLY A 91 1.78 -2.04 -3.91
CA GLY A 91 1.52 -1.39 -5.19
C GLY A 91 0.58 -0.18 -5.04
N THR A 92 -0.43 -0.31 -4.18
CA THR A 92 -1.38 0.77 -3.91
C THR A 92 -0.72 1.95 -3.22
N ALA A 93 0.21 1.71 -2.29
CA ALA A 93 0.97 2.77 -1.63
C ALA A 93 1.79 3.61 -2.63
N VAL A 94 2.47 2.95 -3.57
CA VAL A 94 3.21 3.62 -4.65
C VAL A 94 2.27 4.43 -5.54
N MET A 95 1.14 3.86 -5.94
CA MET A 95 0.15 4.56 -6.75
C MET A 95 -0.47 5.74 -6.01
N ALA A 96 -0.71 5.64 -4.71
CA ALA A 96 -1.25 6.74 -3.91
C ALA A 96 -0.31 7.95 -3.91
N VAL A 97 0.98 7.74 -3.67
CA VAL A 97 1.98 8.81 -3.74
C VAL A 97 2.06 9.39 -5.15
N THR A 98 1.98 8.54 -6.18
CA THR A 98 1.97 8.98 -7.59
C THR A 98 0.75 9.86 -7.89
N LEU A 99 -0.44 9.49 -7.41
CA LEU A 99 -1.65 10.28 -7.55
C LEU A 99 -1.53 11.65 -6.86
N ILE A 100 -0.95 11.68 -5.65
CA ILE A 100 -0.72 12.94 -4.93
C ILE A 100 0.26 13.82 -5.72
N HIS A 101 1.40 13.29 -6.15
CA HIS A 101 2.38 14.06 -6.96
C HIS A 101 1.81 14.54 -8.29
N SER A 102 0.89 13.79 -8.91
CA SER A 102 0.22 14.22 -10.14
C SER A 102 -0.82 15.35 -9.93
N GLY A 103 -1.08 15.75 -8.69
CA GLY A 103 -2.12 16.74 -8.34
C GLY A 103 -3.54 16.19 -8.36
N PHE A 104 -3.71 14.87 -8.54
CA PHE A 104 -5.04 14.24 -8.53
C PHE A 104 -5.63 14.15 -7.12
N LEU A 105 -4.78 13.97 -6.11
CA LEU A 105 -5.14 14.07 -4.69
C LEU A 105 -4.47 15.30 -4.10
N LEU A 106 -5.28 16.25 -3.59
CA LEU A 106 -4.80 17.50 -2.99
C LEU A 106 -4.28 17.24 -1.57
N ILE A 107 -3.10 16.66 -1.46
CA ILE A 107 -2.34 16.50 -0.22
C ILE A 107 -0.98 17.16 -0.44
N GLU A 108 -0.67 18.18 0.34
CA GLU A 108 0.64 18.83 0.30
C GLU A 108 1.62 18.11 1.22
N PHE A 109 2.80 17.78 0.68
CA PHE A 109 3.91 17.32 1.48
C PHE A 109 4.70 18.53 1.95
N THR A 110 4.91 18.65 3.26
CA THR A 110 5.86 19.61 3.79
C THR A 110 7.28 19.10 3.54
N ASP A 111 8.12 19.94 2.95
CA ASP A 111 9.52 19.62 2.76
C ASP A 111 10.25 19.61 4.11
N TYR A 112 10.86 18.47 4.43
CA TYR A 112 11.69 18.32 5.63
C TYR A 112 12.99 17.61 5.28
N GLY A 113 14.03 18.40 5.00
CA GLY A 113 15.33 17.89 4.55
C GLY A 113 15.28 17.28 3.15
N ASN A 114 16.31 16.50 2.79
CA ASN A 114 16.47 15.92 1.45
C ASN A 114 15.77 14.56 1.28
N THR A 115 15.09 14.07 2.31
CA THR A 115 14.39 12.77 2.29
C THR A 115 12.89 13.01 2.22
N PRO A 116 12.14 12.33 1.34
CA PRO A 116 10.71 12.57 1.15
C PRO A 116 9.86 11.94 2.28
N TYR A 117 10.08 12.35 3.53
CA TYR A 117 9.46 11.77 4.73
C TYR A 117 7.93 11.81 4.70
N GLY A 118 7.33 12.89 4.16
CA GLY A 118 5.88 13.00 3.99
C GLY A 118 5.33 11.90 3.07
N ALA A 119 5.92 11.74 1.88
CA ALA A 119 5.50 10.72 0.92
C ALA A 119 5.77 9.29 1.43
N ILE A 120 6.89 9.07 2.13
CA ILE A 120 7.17 7.80 2.83
C ILE A 120 6.09 7.49 3.86
N SER A 121 5.70 8.47 4.67
CA SER A 121 4.68 8.28 5.71
C SER A 121 3.31 7.97 5.10
N ILE A 122 2.93 8.66 4.03
CA ILE A 122 1.69 8.35 3.30
C ILE A 122 1.75 6.95 2.70
N ALA A 123 2.87 6.55 2.09
CA ALA A 123 3.01 5.21 1.55
C ALA A 123 2.81 4.13 2.64
N PHE A 124 3.39 4.33 3.83
CA PHE A 124 3.16 3.44 4.98
C PHE A 124 1.68 3.41 5.39
N ILE A 125 1.05 4.58 5.56
CA ILE A 125 -0.36 4.70 5.97
C ILE A 125 -1.28 4.01 4.95
N VAL A 126 -1.03 4.19 3.66
CA VAL A 126 -1.81 3.55 2.59
C VAL A 126 -1.57 2.04 2.59
N GLY A 127 -0.33 1.57 2.75
CA GLY A 127 -0.04 0.15 2.87
C GLY A 127 -0.76 -0.49 4.05
N PHE A 128 -0.68 0.14 5.23
CA PHE A 128 -1.37 -0.32 6.44
C PHE A 128 -2.90 -0.26 6.30
N GLY A 129 -3.40 0.83 5.72
CA GLY A 129 -4.80 1.16 5.54
C GLY A 129 -5.38 0.76 4.18
N PHE A 130 -4.77 -0.19 3.47
CA PHE A 130 -5.07 -0.50 2.05
C PHE A 130 -6.57 -0.59 1.73
N ASN A 131 -7.35 -1.32 2.51
CA ASN A 131 -8.81 -1.42 2.29
C ASN A 131 -9.54 -0.06 2.36
N ARG A 132 -9.13 0.81 3.28
CA ARG A 132 -9.74 2.15 3.41
C ARG A 132 -9.38 3.02 2.21
N PHE A 133 -8.15 2.95 1.75
CA PHE A 133 -7.70 3.70 0.57
C PHE A 133 -8.34 3.17 -0.73
N LEU A 134 -8.48 1.85 -0.90
CA LEU A 134 -9.22 1.28 -2.02
C LEU A 134 -10.67 1.77 -2.06
N ASN A 135 -11.35 1.82 -0.91
CA ASN A 135 -12.71 2.33 -0.84
C ASN A 135 -12.79 3.80 -1.24
N LEU A 136 -11.81 4.62 -0.84
CA LEU A 136 -11.69 6.01 -1.28
C LEU A 136 -11.50 6.08 -2.81
N LEU A 137 -10.59 5.30 -3.39
CA LEU A 137 -10.38 5.26 -4.83
C LEU A 137 -11.63 4.83 -5.60
N ASN A 138 -12.35 3.83 -5.11
CA ASN A 138 -13.61 3.39 -5.70
C ASN A 138 -14.68 4.49 -5.70
N ALA A 139 -14.77 5.26 -4.60
CA ALA A 139 -15.69 6.39 -4.51
C ALA A 139 -15.30 7.51 -5.49
N ILE A 140 -14.02 7.86 -5.58
CA ILE A 140 -13.51 8.88 -6.52
C ILE A 140 -13.76 8.44 -7.97
N SER A 141 -13.38 7.21 -8.33
CA SER A 141 -13.58 6.65 -9.67
C SER A 141 -15.05 6.70 -10.09
N LYS A 142 -15.95 6.25 -9.20
CA LYS A 142 -17.39 6.29 -9.46
C LYS A 142 -17.90 7.71 -9.72
N ASN A 143 -17.41 8.72 -9.01
CA ASN A 143 -17.83 10.11 -9.19
C ASN A 143 -17.30 10.71 -10.50
N LEU A 144 -16.06 10.41 -10.87
CA LEU A 144 -15.45 10.91 -12.12
C LEU A 144 -16.14 10.34 -13.37
N PHE A 145 -16.46 9.04 -13.37
CA PHE A 145 -17.05 8.38 -14.54
C PHE A 145 -18.59 8.48 -14.59
N LYS A 146 -19.28 8.79 -13.49
CA LYS A 146 -20.74 9.02 -13.50
C LYS A 146 -21.17 10.35 -14.11
N SER A 147 -20.27 11.33 -14.22
CA SER A 147 -20.58 12.66 -14.74
C SER A 147 -21.03 12.67 -16.22
N LYS A 148 -20.88 11.55 -16.95
CA LYS A 148 -21.16 11.49 -18.40
C LYS A 148 -22.55 10.95 -18.81
N ASN A 149 -23.33 10.35 -17.90
CA ASN A 149 -24.59 9.65 -18.26
C ASN A 149 -25.85 10.21 -17.58
N GLY A 150 -25.86 11.48 -17.17
CA GLY A 150 -26.93 12.04 -16.32
C GLY A 150 -27.70 13.26 -16.84
N ASN A 151 -27.53 13.68 -18.10
CA ASN A 151 -28.19 14.89 -18.63
C ASN A 151 -28.91 14.65 -19.98
N GLN A 152 -29.70 13.58 -20.06
CA GLN A 152 -30.78 13.48 -21.04
C GLN A 152 -32.02 12.94 -20.33
N ASN A 153 -33.15 13.62 -20.53
CA ASN A 153 -34.49 13.39 -19.96
C ASN A 153 -34.82 14.07 -18.62
N LYS A 154 -35.01 15.39 -18.68
CA LYS A 154 -36.20 16.06 -18.10
C LYS A 154 -36.32 17.48 -18.65
N SER A 155 -36.79 17.59 -19.89
CA SER A 155 -37.34 18.83 -20.45
C SER A 155 -38.49 18.45 -21.37
N GLU A 156 -39.48 17.80 -20.80
CA GLU A 156 -40.83 17.74 -21.37
C GLU A 156 -41.78 17.43 -20.22
N ILE A 157 -42.91 18.14 -20.23
CA ILE A 157 -43.98 18.17 -19.23
C ILE A 157 -43.69 19.17 -18.08
N ASP A 158 -43.90 20.46 -18.35
CA ASP A 158 -45.03 21.17 -17.73
C ASP A 158 -45.26 22.55 -18.39
N ASN A 159 -46.51 22.73 -18.83
CA ASN A 159 -47.20 23.89 -19.42
C ASN A 159 -47.14 24.10 -20.94
#